data_AF-A0A170VDT8-F1
#
_entry.id   AF-A0A170VDT8-F1
#
_cell.length_a   1.000
_cell.length_b   1.000
_cell.length_c   1.000
_cell.angle_alpha   90.00
_cell.angle_beta   90.00
_cell.angle_gamma   90.00
#
_symmetry.space_group_name_H-M   'P 1'
#
loop_
_entity.id
_entity.type
_entity.pdbx_description
1 polymer ?
#
loop_
_entity_poly.entity_id
_entity_poly.type
_entity_poly.pdbx_seq_one_letter_code
_entity_poly.pdbx_strand_id
1 'polypeptide(L)'
;LNWVSAKHVDCQIDETNTDVHDLVYSSITELLGMDSAKAPQDKLGCVVRCCRKILTLMQKCVGGPASADDFLPALIFVVLKANPARLKSNINYVTRFCNASRLMSGEGGYYFTNLCCAVSFIENFNSRIS
;
A
#
# COMPACT_ATOMS: atom_id res chain seq x y z
N LEU A 1 9.13 -13.26 5.45
CA LEU A 1 9.98 -12.15 4.95
C LEU A 1 10.23 -11.18 6.10
N ASN A 2 11.12 -11.52 7.04
CA ASN A 2 11.33 -10.77 8.30
C ASN A 2 12.53 -9.79 8.26
N TRP A 3 13.08 -9.50 7.08
CA TRP A 3 14.37 -8.82 6.98
C TRP A 3 14.30 -7.37 6.49
N VAL A 4 13.12 -6.84 6.15
CA VAL A 4 12.98 -5.40 5.83
C VAL A 4 12.57 -4.64 7.09
N SER A 5 13.57 -4.31 7.90
CA SER A 5 13.42 -3.25 8.91
C SER A 5 13.21 -1.93 8.18
N ALA A 6 12.36 -1.05 8.71
CA ALA A 6 12.05 0.30 8.20
C ALA A 6 13.26 1.20 7.86
N LYS A 7 14.50 0.75 8.09
CA LYS A 7 15.74 1.46 7.76
C LYS A 7 16.19 1.37 6.30
N HIS A 8 15.67 0.43 5.50
CA HIS A 8 16.00 0.34 4.06
C HIS A 8 15.00 1.07 3.16
N VAL A 9 13.84 1.40 3.70
CA VAL A 9 12.78 2.14 3.03
C VAL A 9 12.79 3.47 3.76
N ASP A 10 13.32 4.53 3.16
CA ASP A 10 13.55 5.85 3.77
C ASP A 10 12.25 6.47 4.34
N CYS A 11 11.82 5.97 5.49
CA CYS A 11 10.45 6.07 5.95
C CYS A 11 10.50 6.53 7.39
N GLN A 12 10.01 7.75 7.63
CA GLN A 12 9.98 8.37 8.96
C GLN A 12 8.87 7.77 9.85
N ILE A 13 8.64 6.46 9.82
CA ILE A 13 7.63 5.81 10.67
C ILE A 13 8.21 5.60 12.07
N ASP A 14 7.67 6.33 13.03
CA ASP A 14 7.94 6.09 14.45
C ASP A 14 7.10 4.91 14.96
N GLU A 15 7.67 3.70 14.90
CA GLU A 15 7.04 2.46 15.39
C GLU A 15 6.84 2.47 16.94
N THR A 16 7.38 3.44 17.68
CA THR A 16 7.20 3.54 19.14
C THR A 16 5.90 4.22 19.55
N ASN A 17 5.27 4.95 18.63
CA ASN A 17 3.99 5.61 18.86
C ASN A 17 2.83 4.64 18.65
N THR A 18 2.02 4.41 19.69
CA THR A 18 0.87 3.49 19.66
C THR A 18 -0.14 3.84 18.57
N ASP A 19 -0.41 5.14 18.32
CA ASP A 19 -1.33 5.57 17.27
C ASP A 19 -0.80 5.21 15.87
N VAL A 20 0.51 5.34 15.67
CA VAL A 20 1.19 5.00 14.42
C VAL A 20 1.11 3.50 14.20
N HIS A 21 1.41 2.72 15.24
CA HIS A 21 1.28 1.26 15.20
C HIS A 21 -0.15 0.84 14.82
N ASP A 22 -1.18 1.37 15.47
CA ASP A 22 -2.58 1.05 15.14
C ASP A 22 -2.96 1.40 13.70
N LEU A 23 -2.45 2.52 13.18
CA LEU A 23 -2.65 2.90 11.78
C LEU A 23 -1.94 1.97 10.81
N VAL A 24 -0.73 1.48 11.14
CA VAL A 24 -0.05 0.44 10.34
C VAL A 24 -0.90 -0.83 10.28
N TYR A 25 -1.34 -1.35 11.43
CA TYR A 25 -2.16 -2.56 11.48
C TYR A 25 -3.50 -2.40 10.75
N SER A 26 -4.12 -1.23 10.88
CA SER A 26 -5.35 -0.92 10.19
C SER A 26 -5.15 -0.84 8.67
N SER A 27 -4.03 -0.27 8.21
CA SER A 27 -3.66 -0.23 6.78
C SER A 27 -3.43 -1.64 6.22
N ILE A 28 -2.71 -2.48 6.98
CA ILE A 28 -2.48 -3.89 6.64
C ILE A 28 -3.81 -4.64 6.51
N THR A 29 -4.73 -4.45 7.45
CA THR A 29 -6.04 -5.11 7.46
C THR A 29 -6.86 -4.76 6.22
N GLU A 30 -6.87 -3.48 5.83
CA GLU A 30 -7.55 -3.05 4.59
C GLU A 30 -6.94 -3.70 3.35
N LEU A 31 -5.60 -3.76 3.28
CA LEU A 31 -4.91 -4.38 2.15
C LEU A 31 -5.17 -5.88 2.05
N LEU A 32 -5.15 -6.59 3.18
CA LEU A 32 -5.50 -8.02 3.25
C LEU A 32 -6.96 -8.28 2.86
N GLY A 33 -7.87 -7.37 3.22
CA GLY A 33 -9.28 -7.42 2.85
C GLY A 33 -9.51 -7.42 1.33
N MET A 34 -8.55 -6.96 0.53
CA MET A 34 -8.63 -6.99 -0.93
C MET A 34 -8.85 -8.40 -1.47
N ASP A 35 -8.25 -9.44 -0.90
CA ASP A 35 -8.41 -10.81 -1.40
C ASP A 35 -9.85 -11.31 -1.19
N SER A 36 -10.49 -10.89 -0.10
CA SER A 36 -11.86 -11.28 0.26
C SER A 36 -12.95 -10.56 -0.55
N ALA A 37 -12.63 -9.40 -1.12
CA ALA A 37 -13.55 -8.65 -1.96
C ALA A 37 -13.81 -9.37 -3.30
N LYS A 38 -15.07 -9.44 -3.73
CA LYS A 38 -15.46 -10.15 -4.96
C LYS A 38 -15.48 -9.23 -6.18
N ALA A 39 -16.01 -8.02 -6.04
CA ALA A 39 -16.07 -7.07 -7.15
C ALA A 39 -14.73 -6.33 -7.31
N PRO A 40 -14.31 -6.01 -8.54
CA PRO A 40 -13.08 -5.26 -8.77
C PRO A 40 -13.11 -3.87 -8.12
N GLN A 41 -14.30 -3.27 -7.99
CA GLN A 41 -14.48 -1.97 -7.35
C GLN A 41 -14.30 -2.04 -5.83
N ASP A 42 -14.72 -3.14 -5.21
CA ASP A 42 -14.55 -3.35 -3.77
C ASP A 42 -13.07 -3.60 -3.46
N LYS A 43 -12.37 -4.35 -4.33
CA LYS A 43 -10.90 -4.52 -4.26
C LYS A 43 -10.19 -3.18 -4.35
N LEU A 44 -10.58 -2.33 -5.30
CA LEU A 44 -10.04 -0.97 -5.40
C LEU A 44 -10.37 -0.15 -4.15
N GLY A 45 -11.57 -0.30 -3.58
CA GLY A 45 -11.96 0.34 -2.32
C GLY A 45 -11.06 -0.04 -1.14
N CYS A 46 -10.65 -1.30 -1.03
CA CYS A 46 -9.65 -1.74 -0.05
C CYS A 46 -8.32 -1.01 -0.21
N VAL A 47 -7.83 -0.87 -1.45
CA VAL A 47 -6.59 -0.13 -1.74
C VAL A 47 -6.73 1.34 -1.33
N VAL A 48 -7.83 2.00 -1.68
CA VAL A 48 -8.08 3.40 -1.31
C VAL A 48 -8.10 3.58 0.22
N ARG A 49 -8.80 2.71 0.95
CA ARG A 49 -8.86 2.79 2.43
C ARG A 49 -7.49 2.55 3.07
N CYS A 50 -6.72 1.60 2.54
CA CYS A 50 -5.33 1.38 2.96
C CYS A 50 -4.49 2.65 2.75
N CYS A 51 -4.49 3.22 1.55
CA CYS A 51 -3.69 4.40 1.22
C CYS A 51 -4.09 5.65 2.03
N ARG A 52 -5.38 5.85 2.32
CA ARG A 52 -5.83 6.94 3.19
C ARG A 52 -5.29 6.81 4.62
N LYS A 53 -5.27 5.60 5.17
CA LYS A 53 -4.69 5.33 6.50
C LYS A 53 -3.18 5.56 6.53
N ILE A 54 -2.48 5.19 5.45
CA ILE A 54 -1.05 5.49 5.27
C ILE A 54 -0.81 7.00 5.28
N LEU A 55 -1.62 7.79 4.55
CA LEU A 55 -1.49 9.25 4.57
C LEU A 55 -1.73 9.85 5.95
N THR A 56 -2.72 9.36 6.70
CA THR A 56 -2.95 9.78 8.10
C THR A 56 -1.78 9.42 9.01
N LEU A 57 -1.21 8.23 8.83
CA LEU A 57 -0.01 7.79 9.55
C LEU A 57 1.16 8.73 9.27
N MET A 58 1.40 9.08 8.01
CA MET A 58 2.48 9.97 7.63
C MET A 58 2.31 11.38 8.18
N GLN A 59 1.08 11.91 8.18
CA GLN A 59 0.78 13.20 8.80
C GLN A 59 1.13 13.21 10.30
N LYS A 60 0.87 12.10 11.01
CA LYS A 60 1.23 11.94 12.42
C LYS A 60 2.74 11.85 12.64
N CYS A 61 3.48 11.21 11.73
CA CYS A 61 4.92 11.05 11.85
C CYS A 61 5.70 12.32 11.49
N VAL A 62 5.33 13.00 10.39
CA VAL A 62 6.10 14.13 9.81
C VAL A 62 5.57 15.48 10.31
N GLY A 63 4.38 15.53 10.93
CA GLY A 63 3.78 16.76 11.45
C GLY A 63 3.26 17.70 10.36
N GLY A 64 3.06 17.22 9.13
CA GLY A 64 2.65 18.01 7.98
C GLY A 64 2.08 17.17 6.83
N PRO A 65 1.65 17.80 5.71
CA PRO A 65 1.17 17.07 4.55
C PRO A 65 2.29 16.25 3.92
N ALA A 66 2.05 14.95 3.79
CA ALA A 66 2.98 14.00 3.19
C ALA A 66 3.21 14.30 1.70
N SER A 67 4.49 14.27 1.25
CA SER A 67 4.82 14.29 -0.17
C SER A 67 4.48 12.95 -0.82
N ALA A 68 4.32 12.94 -2.15
CA ALA A 68 4.30 11.72 -2.93
C ALA A 68 5.59 10.90 -2.76
N ASP A 69 6.73 11.58 -2.57
CA ASP A 69 8.05 10.96 -2.35
C ASP A 69 8.12 10.22 -1.01
N ASP A 70 7.37 10.67 -0.01
CA ASP A 70 7.28 9.99 1.28
C ASP A 70 6.25 8.84 1.22
N PHE A 71 5.24 8.96 0.36
CA PHE A 71 4.09 8.06 0.34
C PHE A 71 4.42 6.68 -0.22
N LEU A 72 5.12 6.62 -1.35
CA LEU A 72 5.46 5.35 -1.99
C LEU A 72 6.34 4.46 -1.07
N PRO A 73 7.38 4.97 -0.38
CA PRO A 73 8.11 4.23 0.64
C PRO A 73 7.20 3.68 1.75
N ALA A 74 6.31 4.50 2.31
CA ALA A 74 5.37 4.06 3.35
C ALA A 74 4.42 2.95 2.84
N LEU A 75 3.96 3.05 1.60
CA LEU A 75 3.16 2.01 0.95
C LEU A 75 3.94 0.70 0.76
N ILE A 76 5.20 0.76 0.31
CA ILE A 76 6.07 -0.41 0.17
C ILE A 76 6.25 -1.10 1.52
N PHE A 77 6.50 -0.33 2.59
CA PHE A 77 6.61 -0.85 3.95
C PHE A 77 5.34 -1.59 4.40
N VAL A 78 4.16 -0.99 4.20
CA VAL A 78 2.88 -1.65 4.55
C VAL A 78 2.64 -2.91 3.72
N VAL A 79 2.94 -2.90 2.43
CA VAL A 79 2.80 -4.10 1.56
C VAL A 79 3.72 -5.23 2.03
N LEU A 80 4.98 -4.91 2.38
CA LEU A 80 5.94 -5.88 2.91
C LEU A 80 5.49 -6.48 4.24
N LYS A 81 5.02 -5.64 5.17
CA LYS A 81 4.49 -6.09 6.47
C LYS A 81 3.21 -6.91 6.32
N ALA A 82 2.32 -6.51 5.42
CA ALA A 82 1.06 -7.23 5.16
C ALA A 82 1.30 -8.59 4.49
N ASN A 83 2.28 -8.69 3.59
CA ASN A 83 2.56 -9.88 2.80
C ASN A 83 1.29 -10.55 2.21
N PRO A 84 0.42 -9.80 1.49
CA PRO A 84 -0.87 -10.31 1.04
C PRO A 84 -0.71 -11.46 0.05
N ALA A 85 -1.39 -12.57 0.33
CA ALA A 85 -1.50 -13.68 -0.60
C ALA A 85 -2.15 -13.21 -1.92
N ARG A 86 -1.65 -13.72 -3.06
CA ARG A 86 -2.24 -13.48 -4.39
C ARG A 86 -2.36 -12.00 -4.78
N LEU A 87 -1.54 -11.12 -4.21
CA LEU A 87 -1.54 -9.67 -4.50
C LEU A 87 -1.51 -9.39 -6.01
N LYS A 88 -0.61 -10.05 -6.74
CA LYS A 88 -0.47 -9.92 -8.20
C LYS A 88 -1.73 -10.34 -8.97
N SER A 89 -2.37 -11.43 -8.54
CA SER A 89 -3.63 -11.89 -9.13
C SER A 89 -4.75 -10.89 -8.88
N ASN A 90 -4.82 -10.32 -7.68
CA ASN A 90 -5.79 -9.28 -7.33
C ASN A 90 -5.58 -8.00 -8.14
N ILE A 91 -4.33 -7.53 -8.29
CA ILE A 91 -4.00 -6.38 -9.14
C ILE A 91 -4.42 -6.65 -10.59
N ASN A 92 -4.01 -7.79 -11.16
CA ASN A 92 -4.38 -8.16 -12.53
C ASN A 92 -5.90 -8.24 -12.73
N TYR A 93 -6.63 -8.73 -11.73
CA TYR A 93 -8.09 -8.78 -11.76
C TYR A 93 -8.69 -7.36 -11.80
N VAL A 94 -8.24 -6.46 -10.93
CA VAL A 94 -8.70 -5.06 -10.92
C VAL A 94 -8.35 -4.35 -12.23
N THR A 95 -7.13 -4.51 -12.74
CA THR A 95 -6.70 -3.92 -14.03
C THR A 95 -7.56 -4.39 -15.21
N ARG A 96 -7.98 -5.65 -15.22
CA ARG A 96 -8.76 -6.23 -16.33
C ARG A 96 -10.26 -5.97 -16.25
N PHE A 97 -10.83 -5.93 -15.05
CA PHE A 97 -12.28 -5.94 -14.85
C PHE A 97 -12.85 -4.67 -14.20
N CYS A 98 -12.01 -3.76 -13.70
CA CYS A 98 -12.49 -2.47 -13.24
C CYS A 98 -12.74 -1.54 -14.43
N ASN A 99 -13.82 -0.77 -14.35
CA ASN A 99 -14.16 0.20 -15.39
C ASN A 99 -13.01 1.21 -15.57
N ALA A 100 -12.52 1.35 -16.81
CA ALA A 100 -11.39 2.22 -17.13
C ALA A 100 -11.61 3.68 -16.69
N SER A 101 -12.84 4.20 -16.78
CA SER A 101 -13.16 5.56 -16.33
C SER A 101 -12.92 5.74 -14.83
N ARG A 102 -13.16 4.72 -14.00
CA ARG A 102 -12.87 4.76 -12.55
C ARG A 102 -11.40 4.49 -12.23
N LEU A 103 -10.74 3.65 -13.01
CA LEU A 103 -9.31 3.41 -12.84
C LEU A 103 -8.47 4.62 -13.29
N MET A 104 -8.98 5.43 -14.22
CA MET A 104 -8.31 6.59 -14.79
C MET A 104 -8.77 7.93 -14.20
N SER A 105 -9.68 7.96 -13.22
CA SER A 105 -10.12 9.19 -12.58
C SER A 105 -10.11 9.12 -11.06
N GLY A 106 -9.73 10.25 -10.44
CA GLY A 106 -9.74 10.43 -8.98
C GLY A 106 -8.60 9.73 -8.24
N GLU A 107 -8.72 9.72 -6.92
CA GLU A 107 -7.70 9.18 -6.00
C GLU A 107 -7.50 7.66 -6.14
N GLY A 108 -8.52 6.92 -6.59
CA GLY A 108 -8.46 5.46 -6.79
C GLY A 108 -7.42 5.04 -7.81
N GLY A 109 -7.38 5.70 -8.97
CA GLY A 109 -6.38 5.43 -10.00
C GLY A 109 -4.95 5.73 -9.55
N TYR A 110 -4.78 6.84 -8.83
CA TYR A 110 -3.49 7.24 -8.27
C TYR A 110 -2.96 6.21 -7.26
N TYR A 111 -3.80 5.81 -6.29
CA TYR A 111 -3.41 4.83 -5.27
C TYR A 111 -3.15 3.44 -5.87
N PHE A 112 -3.98 3.02 -6.84
CA PHE A 112 -3.78 1.76 -7.53
C PHE A 112 -2.48 1.73 -8.34
N THR A 113 -2.15 2.83 -9.03
CA THR A 113 -0.88 2.96 -9.75
C THR A 113 0.31 2.88 -8.79
N ASN A 114 0.25 3.56 -7.64
CA ASN A 114 1.29 3.47 -6.62
C ASN A 114 1.44 2.06 -6.04
N LEU A 115 0.32 1.33 -5.85
CA LEU A 115 0.37 -0.08 -5.43
C LEU A 115 1.07 -0.95 -6.48
N CYS A 116 0.77 -0.78 -7.77
CA CYS A 116 1.47 -1.47 -8.85
C CYS A 116 2.98 -1.17 -8.85
N CYS A 117 3.37 0.10 -8.62
CA CYS A 117 4.76 0.50 -8.48
C CYS A 117 5.42 -0.19 -7.27
N ALA A 118 4.76 -0.20 -6.12
CA ALA A 118 5.27 -0.84 -4.90
C ALA A 118 5.52 -2.35 -5.09
N VAL A 119 4.57 -3.06 -5.73
CA VAL A 119 4.74 -4.48 -6.05
C VAL A 119 5.90 -4.71 -7.02
N SER A 120 5.98 -3.90 -8.07
CA SER A 120 7.07 -3.99 -9.06
C SER A 120 8.43 -3.73 -8.41
N PHE A 121 8.53 -2.78 -7.48
CA PHE A 121 9.73 -2.51 -6.71
C PHE A 121 10.15 -3.72 -5.87
N ILE A 122 9.21 -4.32 -5.13
CA ILE A 122 9.47 -5.50 -4.29
C ILE A 122 9.93 -6.69 -5.14
N GLU A 123 9.33 -6.93 -6.31
CA GLU A 123 9.73 -8.00 -7.23
C GLU A 123 11.16 -7.80 -7.75
N ASN A 124 11.51 -6.58 -8.19
CA ASN A 124 12.85 -6.26 -8.66
C ASN A 124 13.90 -6.30 -7.53
N PHE A 125 13.51 -6.01 -6.31
CA PHE A 125 14.39 -6.12 -5.16
C PHE A 125 14.68 -7.58 -4.82
N ASN A 126 13.67 -8.46 -4.82
CA ASN A 126 13.86 -9.89 -4.60
C ASN A 126 14.70 -10.56 -5.70
N SER A 127 14.53 -10.18 -6.97
CA SER A 127 15.27 -10.78 -8.09
C SER A 127 16.75 -10.42 -8.13
N ARG A 128 17.17 -9.35 -7.45
CA ARG A 128 18.58 -8.94 -7.33
C ARG A 128 19.33 -9.68 -6.22
N ILE A 129 18.64 -10.45 -5.40
CA ILE A 129 19.18 -11.09 -4.19
C ILE A 129 19.13 -12.63 -4.31
N SER A 130 18.45 -13.16 -5.33
CA SER A 130 18.47 -14.58 -5.71
C SER A 130 19.57 -14.88 -6.73
#